data_AF-A0A530M2F9-F1
#
_entry.id   AF-A0A530M2F9-F1
#
_cell.length_a   1.000
_cell.length_b   1.000
_cell.length_c   1.000
_cell.angle_alpha   90.00
_cell.angle_beta   90.00
_cell.angle_gamma   90.00
#
_symmetry.space_group_name_H-M   'P 1'
#
loop_
_entity.id
_entity.type
_entity.pdbx_description
1 polymer ?
#
loop_
_entity_poly.entity_id
_entity_poly.type
_entity_poly.pdbx_seq_one_letter_code
_entity_poly.pdbx_strand_id
1 'polypeptide(L)'
;MIDHLGITVSDFDASKAFYDKAMAPLGAALLYMVPQEYTGGAKVGGYGRDRPVFWLHQGKDKPKDRQHVAFTARSRAEVDAFYAAAIAAGG
;
A
#
# COMPACT_ATOMS: atom_id res chain seq x y z
N MET A 1 13.86 -7.54 12.41
CA MET A 1 13.39 -8.01 11.10
C MET A 1 11.89 -7.81 11.05
N ILE A 2 11.37 -7.05 10.08
CA ILE A 2 9.93 -6.88 9.88
C ILE A 2 9.54 -7.79 8.72
N ASP A 3 8.59 -8.70 8.95
CA ASP A 3 8.10 -9.57 7.87
C ASP A 3 7.14 -8.83 6.94
N HIS A 4 6.12 -8.19 7.53
CA HIS A 4 5.14 -7.34 6.86
C HIS A 4 4.52 -6.36 7.87
N LEU A 5 3.78 -5.36 7.37
CA LEU A 5 2.93 -4.48 8.18
C LEU A 5 1.62 -4.18 7.44
N GLY A 6 0.59 -3.77 8.20
CA GLY A 6 -0.70 -3.36 7.64
C GLY A 6 -1.11 -1.98 8.14
N ILE A 7 -1.83 -1.24 7.28
CA ILE A 7 -2.50 0.01 7.63
C ILE A 7 -4.00 -0.11 7.39
N THR A 8 -4.79 0.60 8.19
CA THR A 8 -6.23 0.74 7.98
C THR A 8 -6.49 1.90 7.02
N VAL A 9 -7.31 1.66 5.99
CA VAL A 9 -7.73 2.67 5.01
C VAL A 9 -9.26 2.80 5.00
N SER A 10 -9.74 4.05 4.94
CA SER A 10 -11.19 4.34 4.96
C SER A 10 -11.89 4.03 3.65
N ASP A 11 -11.17 4.19 2.54
CA ASP A 11 -11.63 3.82 1.21
C ASP A 11 -10.56 2.94 0.55
N PHE A 12 -10.87 1.66 0.41
CA PHE A 12 -9.94 0.68 -0.13
C PHE A 12 -9.67 0.92 -1.62
N ASP A 13 -10.70 1.24 -2.41
CA ASP A 13 -10.55 1.34 -3.85
C ASP A 13 -9.78 2.62 -4.23
N ALA A 14 -10.04 3.73 -3.51
CA ALA A 14 -9.23 4.94 -3.65
C ALA A 14 -7.77 4.72 -3.23
N SER A 15 -7.55 4.04 -2.10
CA SER A 15 -6.20 3.75 -1.61
C SER A 15 -5.45 2.79 -2.55
N LYS A 16 -6.13 1.77 -3.08
CA LYS A 16 -5.59 0.86 -4.08
C LYS A 16 -5.19 1.63 -5.35
N ALA A 17 -6.04 2.51 -5.85
CA ALA A 17 -5.72 3.32 -7.03
C ALA A 17 -4.50 4.23 -6.82
N PHE A 18 -4.32 4.77 -5.61
CA PHE A 18 -3.12 5.52 -5.23
C PHE A 18 -1.89 4.61 -5.19
N TYR A 19 -1.94 3.50 -4.43
CA TYR A 19 -0.79 2.63 -4.21
C TYR A 19 -0.39 1.85 -5.46
N ASP A 20 -1.32 1.51 -6.36
CA ASP A 20 -1.00 0.93 -7.66
C ASP A 20 -0.06 1.85 -8.46
N LYS A 21 -0.32 3.15 -8.46
CA LYS A 21 0.50 4.14 -9.17
C LYS A 21 1.79 4.44 -8.41
N ALA A 22 1.70 4.70 -7.11
CA ALA A 22 2.84 5.08 -6.29
C ALA A 22 3.88 3.94 -6.20
N MET A 23 3.46 2.67 -6.11
CA MET A 23 4.37 1.53 -5.93
C MET A 23 5.03 1.05 -7.22
N ALA A 24 4.42 1.30 -8.39
CA ALA A 24 4.91 0.81 -9.66
C ALA A 24 6.38 1.24 -9.96
N PRO A 25 6.80 2.50 -9.73
CA PRO A 25 8.21 2.91 -9.88
C PRO A 25 9.20 2.15 -8.99
N LEU A 26 8.74 1.66 -7.83
CA LEU A 26 9.56 0.84 -6.94
C LEU A 26 9.60 -0.63 -7.37
N GLY A 27 8.95 -1.00 -8.48
CA GLY A 27 8.79 -2.37 -8.94
C GLY A 27 7.85 -3.21 -8.07
N ALA A 28 7.00 -2.57 -7.27
CA ALA A 28 6.02 -3.24 -6.42
C ALA A 28 4.61 -3.12 -7.01
N ALA A 29 3.78 -4.11 -6.74
CA ALA A 29 2.39 -4.18 -7.19
C ALA A 29 1.51 -4.80 -6.10
N LEU A 30 0.19 -4.76 -6.31
CA LEU A 30 -0.75 -5.55 -5.50
C LEU A 30 -0.58 -7.03 -5.89
N LEU A 31 -0.04 -7.83 -4.97
CA LEU A 31 0.27 -9.25 -5.23
C LEU A 31 -0.81 -10.19 -4.73
N TYR A 32 -1.60 -9.76 -3.75
CA TYR A 32 -2.61 -10.63 -3.15
C TYR A 32 -3.83 -9.86 -2.65
N MET A 33 -4.99 -10.47 -2.81
CA MET A 33 -6.24 -10.06 -2.16
C MET A 33 -6.71 -11.20 -1.26
N VAL A 34 -6.92 -10.91 0.02
CA VAL A 34 -7.46 -11.91 0.94
C VAL A 34 -8.94 -12.14 0.58
N PRO A 35 -9.39 -13.39 0.42
CA PRO A 35 -10.79 -13.69 0.21
C PRO A 35 -11.65 -13.13 1.36
N GLN A 36 -12.79 -12.54 1.02
CA GLN A 36 -13.61 -11.77 1.97
C GLN A 36 -14.24 -12.62 3.07
N GLU A 37 -14.39 -13.92 2.84
CA GLU A 37 -14.83 -14.88 3.85
C GLU A 37 -13.86 -14.99 5.04
N TYR A 38 -12.58 -14.63 4.86
CA TYR A 38 -11.57 -14.65 5.91
C TYR A 38 -11.37 -13.30 6.60
N THR A 39 -12.08 -12.26 6.17
CA THR A 39 -11.89 -10.87 6.63
C THR A 39 -13.17 -10.24 7.17
N GLY A 40 -14.24 -11.02 7.35
CA GLY A 40 -15.53 -10.50 7.77
C GLY A 40 -16.16 -9.55 6.74
N GLY A 41 -15.90 -9.77 5.44
CA GLY A 41 -16.41 -8.95 4.35
C GLY A 41 -15.54 -7.74 3.97
N ALA A 42 -14.46 -7.47 4.70
CA ALA A 42 -13.59 -6.33 4.42
C ALA A 42 -12.61 -6.61 3.26
N LYS A 43 -12.33 -5.61 2.42
CA LYS A 43 -11.24 -5.72 1.44
C LYS A 43 -9.89 -5.65 2.15
N VAL A 44 -9.03 -6.63 1.90
CA VAL A 44 -7.65 -6.67 2.39
C VAL A 44 -6.72 -7.03 1.24
N GLY A 45 -5.74 -6.18 0.97
CA GLY A 45 -4.84 -6.32 -0.18
C GLY A 45 -3.38 -6.09 0.19
N GLY A 46 -2.48 -6.92 -0.33
CA GLY A 46 -1.06 -6.94 0.00
C GLY A 46 -0.17 -6.55 -1.17
N TYR A 47 0.61 -5.48 -0.98
CA TYR A 47 1.60 -4.98 -1.93
C TYR A 47 3.00 -5.50 -1.65
N GLY A 48 3.80 -5.66 -2.70
CA GLY A 48 5.23 -5.96 -2.62
C GLY A 48 5.87 -6.18 -3.98
N ARG A 49 7.16 -6.54 -4.00
CA ARG A 49 7.90 -6.93 -5.21
C ARG A 49 7.73 -8.42 -5.50
N ASP A 50 8.23 -9.24 -4.59
CA ASP A 50 8.24 -10.71 -4.73
C ASP A 50 7.19 -11.38 -3.83
N ARG A 51 6.86 -10.75 -2.70
CA ARG A 51 5.87 -11.21 -1.73
C ARG A 51 5.14 -10.01 -1.09
N PRO A 52 3.90 -10.17 -0.64
CA PRO A 52 3.20 -9.12 0.10
C PRO A 52 3.92 -8.75 1.40
N VAL A 53 4.23 -7.46 1.57
CA VAL A 53 4.88 -6.90 2.78
C VAL A 53 4.18 -5.68 3.33
N PHE A 54 3.32 -5.03 2.53
CA PHE A 54 2.56 -3.85 2.92
C PHE A 54 1.07 -4.06 2.63
N TRP A 55 0.25 -4.07 3.68
CA TRP A 55 -1.15 -4.45 3.57
C TRP A 55 -2.09 -3.26 3.79
N LEU A 56 -3.11 -3.16 2.94
CA LEU A 56 -4.24 -2.25 3.11
C LEU A 56 -5.41 -3.03 3.69
N HIS A 57 -5.92 -2.59 4.83
CA HIS A 57 -7.10 -3.15 5.47
C HIS A 57 -8.24 -2.14 5.40
N GLN A 58 -9.34 -2.47 4.74
CA GLN A 58 -10.52 -1.62 4.75
C GLN A 58 -11.08 -1.52 6.17
N GLY A 59 -11.25 -0.30 6.67
CA GLY A 59 -11.82 -0.06 8.00
C GLY A 59 -12.23 1.39 8.21
N LYS A 60 -13.21 1.61 9.09
CA LYS A 60 -13.71 2.96 9.39
C LYS A 60 -12.90 3.69 10.47
N ASP A 61 -12.14 2.93 11.26
CA ASP A 61 -11.32 3.47 12.33
C ASP A 61 -10.06 4.09 11.75
N LYS A 62 -9.94 5.42 11.90
CA LYS A 62 -8.70 6.12 11.56
C LYS A 62 -7.64 5.77 12.61
N PRO A 63 -6.35 5.65 12.23
CA PRO A 63 -5.26 5.59 13.19
C PRO A 63 -5.36 6.77 14.17
N LYS A 64 -5.13 6.51 15.47
CA LYS A 64 -5.16 7.57 16.50
C LYS A 64 -4.10 8.64 16.26
N ASP A 65 -2.98 8.25 15.67
CA ASP A 65 -1.80 9.07 15.41
C ASP A 65 -1.31 8.94 13.96
N ARG A 66 -0.41 9.84 13.56
CA ARG A 66 0.25 9.78 12.26
C ARG A 66 1.10 8.51 12.16
N GLN A 67 0.92 7.76 11.08
CA GLN A 67 1.76 6.60 10.76
C GLN A 67 2.85 7.02 9.76
N HIS A 68 4.04 6.48 9.93
CA HIS A 68 5.14 6.63 8.98
C HIS A 68 5.56 5.26 8.47
N VAL A 69 5.50 5.08 7.16
CA VAL A 69 5.94 3.86 6.47
C VAL A 69 6.91 4.28 5.38
N ALA A 70 8.09 3.65 5.36
CA ALA A 70 9.13 3.89 4.37
C ALA A 70 9.34 2.66 3.50
N PHE A 71 9.50 2.87 2.19
CA PHE A 71 9.75 1.81 1.22
C PHE A 71 11.16 1.94 0.65
N THR A 72 11.86 0.82 0.55
CA THR A 72 13.24 0.80 0.04
C THR A 72 13.27 0.99 -1.47
N ALA A 73 13.82 2.11 -1.92
CA ALA A 73 14.19 2.35 -3.32
C ALA A 73 15.62 1.87 -3.62
N ARG A 74 15.89 1.43 -4.85
CA ARG A 74 17.21 0.99 -5.31
C ARG A 74 18.09 2.15 -5.79
N SER A 75 17.49 3.32 -6.03
CA SER A 75 18.18 4.51 -6.51
C SER A 75 17.40 5.77 -6.16
N ARG A 76 18.05 6.94 -6.28
CA ARG A 76 17.36 8.24 -6.17
C ARG A 76 16.33 8.45 -7.27
N ALA A 77 16.59 7.96 -8.48
CA ALA A 77 15.64 8.04 -9.58
C ALA A 77 14.33 7.29 -9.27
N GLU A 78 14.38 6.16 -8.56
CA GLU A 78 13.18 5.48 -8.08
C GLU A 78 12.42 6.29 -7.03
N VAL A 79 13.12 7.02 -6.16
CA VAL A 79 12.49 7.94 -5.19
C VAL A 79 11.75 9.06 -5.92
N ASP A 80 12.41 9.69 -6.90
CA ASP A 80 11.82 10.79 -7.67
C ASP A 80 10.60 10.30 -8.49
N ALA A 81 10.71 9.12 -9.11
CA ALA A 81 9.62 8.52 -9.85
C ALA A 81 8.44 8.09 -8.96
N PHE A 82 8.72 7.51 -7.78
CA PHE A 82 7.71 7.20 -6.76
C PHE A 82 6.96 8.47 -6.35
N TYR A 83 7.71 9.55 -6.05
CA TYR A 83 7.14 10.83 -5.63
C TYR A 83 6.24 11.42 -6.73
N ALA A 84 6.75 11.52 -7.97
CA ALA A 84 5.98 12.04 -9.08
C ALA A 84 4.69 11.23 -9.33
N ALA A 85 4.78 9.91 -9.28
CA ALA A 85 3.62 9.03 -9.46
C ALA A 85 2.59 9.16 -8.32
N ALA A 86 3.06 9.28 -7.08
CA ALA A 86 2.19 9.47 -5.90
C ALA A 86 1.46 10.82 -5.96
N ILE A 87 2.16 11.91 -6.27
CA ILE A 87 1.53 13.24 -6.41
C ILE A 87 0.52 13.25 -7.56
N ALA A 88 0.87 12.67 -8.72
CA ALA A 88 -0.07 12.56 -9.84
C ALA A 88 -1.29 11.67 -9.53
N ALA A 89 -1.20 10.81 -8.51
CA ALA A 89 -2.29 9.98 -8.01
C ALA A 89 -3.14 10.66 -6.92
N GLY A 90 -2.82 11.91 -6.54
CA GLY A 90 -3.57 12.70 -5.54
C GLY A 90 -2.99 12.65 -4.12
N GLY A 91 -1.70 12.35 -3.98
CA GLY A 91 -0.97 12.43 -2.71
C GLY A 91 -0.69 13.85 -2.21
#